data_AF-A0A2E0ALH5-F1
#
_entry.id   AF-A0A2E0ALH5-F1
#
_cell.length_a   1.000
_cell.length_b   1.000
_cell.length_c   1.000
_cell.angle_alpha   90.00
_cell.angle_beta   90.00
_cell.angle_gamma   90.00
#
_symmetry.space_group_name_H-M   'P 1'
#
loop_
_entity.id
_entity.type
_entity.pdbx_description
1 polymer ?
#
loop_
_entity_poly.entity_id
_entity_poly.type
_entity_poly.pdbx_seq_one_letter_code
_entity_poly.pdbx_strand_id
1 'polypeptide(L)'
;MVKPCDSDRGLGVTTDVQDNVMLLQAANKAYAATSLGILLEEQVPGDYHRLYVIGGELVRILRFRPPYLIGDGLKSVKAILSAPVTDKELPGAVLAQSAVSIEDQSVLTRLAIQGLSPESIPSFGQIVILRADLEDRSDWSVSSFSFQIDENLSRMARGISRALGLENVGIDVISPDITLPPSLRKLWVIELNPIQLLHPAWASVFLEQLFASYEDARIPIKVVVHSEYGFGVSALQASLEEHSADVWAVPKRLEARFAALHDLVQDQRFYFYRHPREVLLNRDVRSIIFLMDWEELEQNGLPVLHMDQLQLIGSLSGTRLEQWESLLKRLGLHQPDQYCCDLP
;
A
#
# COMPACT_ATOMS: atom_id res chain seq x y z
N MET A 1 19.77 10.22 -13.17
CA MET A 1 19.19 10.14 -11.81
C MET A 1 20.14 9.38 -10.91
N VAL A 2 20.21 9.76 -9.62
CA VAL A 2 20.93 9.03 -8.58
C VAL A 2 19.94 8.63 -7.51
N LYS A 3 19.92 7.35 -7.12
CA LYS A 3 19.05 6.85 -6.05
C LYS A 3 19.74 5.81 -5.18
N PRO A 4 19.29 5.60 -3.93
CA PRO A 4 19.76 4.48 -3.11
C PRO A 4 19.14 3.16 -3.59
N CYS A 5 19.84 2.04 -3.40
CA CYS A 5 19.41 0.71 -3.89
C CYS A 5 18.25 0.09 -3.08
N ASP A 6 18.08 0.51 -1.84
CA ASP A 6 17.23 -0.14 -0.82
C ASP A 6 16.38 0.89 -0.05
N SER A 7 15.93 1.93 -0.75
CA SER A 7 15.16 3.04 -0.18
C SER A 7 13.77 3.12 -0.79
N ASP A 8 12.78 3.45 0.04
CA ASP A 8 11.39 3.61 -0.36
C ASP A 8 10.98 5.09 -0.43
N ARG A 9 9.85 5.33 -1.09
CA ARG A 9 9.15 6.64 -1.10
C ARG A 9 10.03 7.79 -1.59
N GLY A 10 10.99 7.55 -2.47
CA GLY A 10 11.83 8.61 -3.02
C GLY A 10 12.90 9.15 -2.08
N LEU A 11 13.08 8.57 -0.88
CA LEU A 11 14.10 9.02 0.07
C LEU A 11 15.50 8.89 -0.53
N GLY A 12 16.25 9.99 -0.51
CA GLY A 12 17.61 10.02 -1.05
C GLY A 12 17.71 10.06 -2.57
N VAL A 13 16.58 10.13 -3.28
CA VAL A 13 16.56 10.23 -4.75
C VAL A 13 16.88 11.67 -5.17
N THR A 14 17.67 11.80 -6.23
CA THR A 14 17.94 13.07 -6.91
C THR A 14 17.80 12.90 -8.43
N THR A 15 16.87 13.66 -9.01
CA THR A 15 16.67 13.80 -10.46
C THR A 15 17.36 15.06 -10.99
N ASP A 16 17.32 15.25 -12.30
CA ASP A 16 17.86 16.38 -13.04
C ASP A 16 19.37 16.65 -12.78
N VAL A 17 20.15 15.61 -12.53
CA VAL A 17 21.61 15.75 -12.36
C VAL A 17 22.27 16.07 -13.71
N GLN A 18 22.74 17.31 -13.87
CA GLN A 18 23.29 17.82 -15.14
C GLN A 18 24.81 17.86 -15.21
N ASP A 19 25.50 17.84 -14.06
CA ASP A 19 26.94 18.01 -14.00
C ASP A 19 27.59 17.20 -12.87
N ASN A 20 28.93 17.16 -12.87
CA ASN A 20 29.70 16.39 -11.90
C ASN A 20 29.57 16.91 -10.45
N VAL A 21 29.31 18.20 -10.27
CA VAL A 21 29.14 18.77 -8.92
C VAL A 21 27.81 18.31 -8.34
N MET A 22 26.73 18.41 -9.11
CA MET A 22 25.42 17.87 -8.76
C MET A 22 25.47 16.36 -8.55
N LEU A 23 26.24 15.64 -9.37
CA LEU A 23 26.41 14.19 -9.24
C LEU A 23 27.01 13.81 -7.88
N LEU A 24 28.06 14.50 -7.43
CA LEU A 24 28.68 14.24 -6.13
C LEU A 24 27.73 14.58 -4.97
N GLN A 25 26.99 15.68 -5.07
CA GLN A 25 25.98 16.05 -4.07
C GLN A 25 24.85 15.00 -3.99
N ALA A 26 24.34 14.59 -5.14
CA ALA A 26 23.31 13.57 -5.26
C ALA A 26 23.79 12.21 -4.74
N ALA A 27 25.02 11.81 -5.06
CA ALA A 27 25.64 10.59 -4.55
C ALA A 27 25.77 10.60 -3.02
N ASN A 28 26.21 11.72 -2.43
CA ASN A 28 26.28 11.87 -0.97
C ASN A 28 24.89 11.79 -0.31
N LYS A 29 23.88 12.45 -0.90
CA LYS A 29 22.48 12.37 -0.41
C LYS A 29 21.99 10.92 -0.44
N ALA A 30 22.19 10.22 -1.56
CA ALA A 30 21.75 8.84 -1.73
C ALA A 30 22.50 7.88 -0.80
N TYR A 31 23.82 8.05 -0.64
CA TYR A 31 24.67 7.22 0.21
C TYR A 31 24.27 7.31 1.69
N ALA A 32 23.81 8.49 2.15
CA ALA A 32 23.31 8.67 3.50
C ALA A 32 21.98 7.93 3.78
N ALA A 33 21.29 7.46 2.73
CA ALA A 33 19.97 6.84 2.80
C ALA A 33 19.97 5.34 2.45
N THR A 34 21.14 4.68 2.38
CA THR A 34 21.26 3.27 1.97
C THR A 34 22.28 2.50 2.80
N SER A 35 22.04 1.20 2.93
CA SER A 35 23.02 0.24 3.44
C SER A 35 23.65 -0.64 2.36
N LEU A 36 23.04 -0.69 1.17
CA LEU A 36 23.42 -1.59 0.07
C LEU A 36 24.17 -0.89 -1.07
N GLY A 37 24.02 0.43 -1.24
CA GLY A 37 24.74 1.21 -2.24
C GLY A 37 23.83 2.17 -3.03
N ILE A 38 24.43 2.83 -4.02
CA ILE A 38 23.75 3.81 -4.87
C ILE A 38 23.67 3.31 -6.31
N LEU A 39 22.60 3.69 -7.01
CA LEU A 39 22.38 3.39 -8.41
C LEU A 39 22.38 4.69 -9.23
N LEU A 40 23.09 4.63 -10.36
CA LEU A 40 23.08 5.66 -11.39
C LEU A 40 22.23 5.16 -12.56
N GLU A 41 21.18 5.91 -12.89
CA GLU A 41 20.26 5.57 -13.97
C GLU A 41 20.13 6.73 -14.95
N GLU A 42 19.92 6.40 -16.23
CA GLU A 42 19.50 7.38 -17.22
C GLU A 42 18.16 7.97 -16.80
N GLN A 43 18.04 9.29 -16.81
CA GLN A 43 16.75 9.94 -16.60
C GLN A 43 15.99 10.03 -17.91
N VAL A 44 14.76 9.51 -17.90
CA VAL A 44 13.93 9.41 -19.10
C VAL A 44 12.79 10.44 -19.08
N PRO A 45 12.37 10.97 -20.24
CA PRO A 45 11.33 11.99 -20.31
C PRO A 45 9.93 11.37 -20.31
N GLY A 46 8.98 12.08 -19.74
CA GLY A 46 7.56 11.76 -19.84
C GLY A 46 6.81 11.91 -18.52
N ASP A 47 5.52 11.60 -18.58
CA ASP A 47 4.68 11.53 -17.39
C ASP A 47 4.89 10.19 -16.67
N TYR A 48 4.82 10.23 -15.34
CA TYR A 48 4.86 9.04 -14.50
C TYR A 48 3.47 8.40 -14.42
N HIS A 49 3.42 7.10 -14.67
CA HIS A 49 2.20 6.32 -14.63
C HIS A 49 2.38 5.05 -13.80
N ARG A 50 1.32 4.63 -13.13
CA ARG A 50 1.21 3.31 -12.52
C ARG A 50 0.15 2.49 -13.21
N LEU A 51 0.54 1.36 -13.75
CA LEU A 51 -0.35 0.34 -14.31
C LEU A 51 -0.69 -0.63 -13.18
N TYR A 52 -1.96 -0.70 -12.81
CA TYR A 52 -2.46 -1.63 -11.82
C TYR A 52 -2.81 -2.94 -12.52
N VAL A 53 -2.02 -3.97 -12.24
CA VAL A 53 -2.34 -5.34 -12.62
C VAL A 53 -2.91 -6.06 -11.41
N ILE A 54 -4.07 -6.66 -11.59
CA ILE A 54 -4.86 -7.28 -10.52
C ILE A 54 -5.48 -8.56 -11.08
N GLY A 55 -5.34 -9.68 -10.35
CA GLY A 55 -5.71 -11.00 -10.88
C GLY A 55 -4.98 -11.37 -12.18
N GLY A 56 -3.80 -10.81 -12.40
CA GLY A 56 -3.02 -10.98 -13.63
C GLY A 56 -3.47 -10.13 -14.81
N GLU A 57 -4.50 -9.28 -14.67
CA GLU A 57 -5.03 -8.43 -15.74
C GLU A 57 -4.79 -6.93 -15.47
N LEU A 58 -4.52 -6.15 -16.53
CA LEU A 58 -4.38 -4.70 -16.42
C LEU A 58 -5.77 -4.05 -16.26
N VAL A 59 -6.04 -3.55 -15.06
CA VAL A 59 -7.37 -3.06 -14.68
C VAL A 59 -7.47 -1.54 -14.68
N ARG A 60 -6.35 -0.83 -14.44
CA ARG A 60 -6.35 0.65 -14.42
C ARG A 60 -4.96 1.22 -14.66
N ILE A 61 -4.93 2.41 -15.22
CA ILE A 61 -3.72 3.23 -15.36
C ILE A 61 -3.97 4.55 -14.62
N LEU A 62 -3.09 4.87 -13.68
CA LEU A 62 -3.05 6.16 -13.02
C LEU A 62 -1.87 6.96 -13.55
N ARG A 63 -2.09 8.22 -13.88
CA ARG A 63 -1.04 9.21 -14.13
C ARG A 63 -0.88 10.06 -12.90
N PHE A 64 0.36 10.25 -12.48
CA PHE A 64 0.69 11.21 -11.44
C PHE A 64 1.43 12.37 -12.07
N ARG A 65 1.03 13.59 -11.73
CA ARG A 65 1.74 14.78 -12.14
C ARG A 65 2.11 15.60 -10.91
N PRO A 66 3.39 16.03 -10.81
CA PRO A 66 3.77 17.01 -9.81
C PRO A 66 2.93 18.27 -9.99
N PRO A 67 2.86 19.14 -8.96
CA PRO A 67 2.17 20.40 -9.12
C PRO A 67 2.75 21.21 -10.28
N TYR A 68 1.88 21.70 -11.15
CA TYR A 68 2.23 22.50 -12.31
C TYR A 68 1.25 23.66 -12.49
N LEU A 69 1.60 24.60 -13.35
CA LEU A 69 0.66 25.56 -13.94
C LEU A 69 0.79 25.55 -15.46
N ILE A 70 -0.24 26.05 -16.14
CA ILE A 70 -0.22 26.26 -17.59
C ILE A 70 -0.22 27.76 -17.84
N GLY A 71 0.76 28.25 -18.58
CA GLY A 71 0.83 29.63 -19.01
C GLY A 71 -0.38 30.03 -19.85
N ASP A 72 -0.96 31.18 -19.55
CA ASP A 72 -2.00 31.81 -20.37
C ASP A 72 -1.41 32.89 -21.31
N GLY A 73 -0.09 33.10 -21.29
CA GLY A 73 0.60 34.14 -22.07
C GLY A 73 0.34 35.57 -21.59
N LEU A 74 -0.39 35.76 -20.49
CA LEU A 74 -0.87 37.07 -20.03
C LEU A 74 -0.45 37.36 -18.58
N LYS A 75 -0.52 36.36 -17.69
CA LYS A 75 -0.27 36.52 -16.26
C LYS A 75 1.10 35.99 -15.87
N SER A 76 1.71 36.62 -14.87
CA SER A 76 2.93 36.10 -14.26
C SER A 76 2.65 34.82 -13.48
N VAL A 77 3.68 34.00 -13.24
CA VAL A 77 3.60 32.81 -12.37
C VAL A 77 2.94 33.15 -11.03
N LYS A 78 3.38 34.23 -10.39
CA LYS A 78 2.82 34.71 -9.12
C LYS A 78 1.33 35.03 -9.23
N ALA A 79 0.92 35.74 -10.29
CA ALA A 79 -0.48 36.08 -10.51
C ALA A 79 -1.37 34.86 -10.80
N ILE A 80 -0.82 33.83 -11.47
CA ILE A 80 -1.53 32.56 -11.70
C ILE A 80 -1.73 31.80 -10.38
N LEU A 81 -0.70 31.74 -9.52
CA LEU A 81 -0.79 31.04 -8.23
C LEU A 81 -1.62 31.77 -7.17
N SER A 82 -1.68 33.11 -7.23
CA SER A 82 -2.54 33.90 -6.34
C SER A 82 -4.01 33.90 -6.77
N ALA A 83 -4.34 33.42 -7.97
CA ALA A 83 -5.72 33.28 -8.38
C ALA A 83 -6.38 32.13 -7.60
N PRO A 84 -7.65 32.28 -7.16
CA PRO A 84 -8.37 31.17 -6.56
C PRO A 84 -8.39 29.99 -7.54
N VAL A 85 -8.02 28.82 -7.05
CA VAL A 85 -8.10 27.57 -7.81
C VAL A 85 -9.56 27.40 -8.21
N THR A 86 -9.84 27.67 -9.48
CA THR A 86 -11.12 27.27 -10.06
C THR A 86 -10.94 25.80 -10.37
N ASP A 87 -11.76 24.95 -9.75
CA ASP A 87 -11.77 23.49 -9.90
C ASP A 87 -11.89 23.09 -11.38
N LYS A 88 -10.79 23.20 -12.11
CA LYS A 88 -10.60 22.53 -13.39
C LYS A 88 -10.09 21.15 -13.03
N GLU A 89 -11.00 20.32 -12.52
CA GLU A 89 -10.79 18.89 -12.50
C GLU A 89 -10.39 18.48 -13.92
N LEU A 90 -9.17 17.97 -14.07
CA LEU A 90 -8.77 17.36 -15.33
C LEU A 90 -9.73 16.19 -15.60
N PRO A 91 -10.14 15.94 -16.85
CA PRO A 91 -10.92 14.75 -17.17
C PRO A 91 -10.24 13.49 -16.58
N GLY A 92 -10.97 12.76 -15.75
CA GLY A 92 -10.45 11.58 -15.06
C GLY A 92 -9.67 11.85 -13.77
N ALA A 93 -9.71 13.07 -13.21
CA ALA A 93 -9.08 13.40 -11.93
C ALA A 93 -9.59 12.47 -10.81
N VAL A 94 -8.63 11.88 -10.09
CA VAL A 94 -8.82 11.07 -8.89
C VAL A 94 -8.43 11.87 -7.65
N LEU A 95 -7.38 12.69 -7.78
CA LEU A 95 -6.93 13.65 -6.78
C LEU A 95 -6.53 14.95 -7.48
N ALA A 96 -7.11 16.07 -7.02
CA ALA A 96 -6.77 17.39 -7.50
C ALA A 96 -5.39 17.83 -6.98
N GLN A 97 -4.78 18.78 -7.69
CA GLN A 97 -3.56 19.43 -7.22
C GLN A 97 -3.86 20.30 -5.99
N SER A 98 -3.06 20.17 -4.95
CA SER A 98 -3.15 21.04 -3.76
C SER A 98 -2.66 22.46 -4.05
N ALA A 99 -3.12 23.44 -3.28
CA ALA A 99 -2.66 24.82 -3.41
C ALA A 99 -1.14 24.92 -3.14
N VAL A 100 -0.41 25.53 -4.07
CA VAL A 100 1.04 25.74 -3.96
C VAL A 100 1.34 27.20 -3.67
N SER A 101 2.13 27.45 -2.63
CA SER A 101 2.55 28.81 -2.28
C SER A 101 3.78 29.24 -3.09
N ILE A 102 3.75 30.46 -3.63
CA ILE A 102 4.90 31.09 -4.28
C ILE A 102 6.03 31.45 -3.30
N GLU A 103 5.74 31.46 -2.00
CA GLU A 103 6.72 31.71 -0.93
C GLU A 103 7.53 30.45 -0.59
N ASP A 104 7.14 29.29 -1.11
CA ASP A 104 7.88 28.04 -0.92
C ASP A 104 9.21 28.09 -1.69
N GLN A 105 10.33 27.94 -0.98
CA GLN A 105 11.67 27.97 -1.55
C GLN A 105 11.90 26.86 -2.59
N SER A 106 11.23 25.72 -2.45
CA SER A 106 11.30 24.63 -3.43
C SER A 106 10.70 25.06 -4.77
N VAL A 107 9.63 25.87 -4.75
CA VAL A 107 9.00 26.45 -5.95
C VAL A 107 9.94 27.43 -6.62
N LEU A 108 10.54 28.34 -5.85
CA LEU A 108 11.49 29.32 -6.38
C LEU A 108 12.69 28.62 -7.06
N THR A 109 13.21 27.57 -6.42
CA THR A 109 14.33 26.77 -6.95
C THR A 109 13.93 26.09 -8.26
N ARG A 110 12.73 25.49 -8.33
CA ARG A 110 12.24 24.81 -9.53
C ARG A 110 11.97 25.77 -10.69
N LEU A 111 11.47 26.97 -10.42
CA LEU A 111 11.31 28.02 -11.44
C LEU A 111 12.67 28.43 -12.01
N ALA A 112 13.66 28.66 -11.14
CA ALA A 112 15.00 29.07 -11.57
C ALA A 112 15.67 28.03 -12.47
N ILE A 113 15.51 26.72 -12.18
CA ILE A 113 16.00 25.62 -13.02
C ILE A 113 15.37 25.67 -14.43
N GLN A 114 14.13 26.13 -14.54
CA GLN A 114 13.43 26.32 -15.82
C GLN A 114 13.68 27.69 -16.47
N GLY A 115 14.58 28.51 -15.91
CA GLY A 115 14.88 29.86 -16.39
C GLY A 115 13.75 30.87 -16.13
N LEU A 116 12.87 30.59 -15.16
CA LEU A 116 11.73 31.43 -14.81
C LEU A 116 11.91 32.05 -13.42
N SER A 117 11.19 33.14 -13.18
CA SER A 117 11.00 33.76 -11.87
C SER A 117 9.51 33.90 -11.57
N PRO A 118 9.13 34.25 -10.33
CA PRO A 118 7.73 34.54 -10.00
C PRO A 118 7.08 35.61 -10.90
N GLU A 119 7.87 36.53 -11.44
CA GLU A 119 7.40 37.62 -12.31
C GLU A 119 7.43 37.27 -13.80
N SER A 120 7.96 36.10 -14.17
CA SER A 120 7.92 35.62 -15.56
C SER A 120 6.48 35.35 -15.99
N ILE A 121 6.16 35.71 -17.24
CA ILE A 121 4.90 35.37 -17.91
C ILE A 121 5.16 34.15 -18.79
N PRO A 122 4.71 32.93 -18.41
CA PRO A 122 4.89 31.75 -19.23
C PRO A 122 4.06 31.87 -20.51
N SER A 123 4.58 31.33 -21.61
CA SER A 123 3.90 31.36 -22.90
C SER A 123 2.56 30.61 -22.85
N PHE A 124 1.61 30.97 -23.71
CA PHE A 124 0.34 30.27 -23.77
C PHE A 124 0.54 28.76 -24.00
N GLY A 125 -0.02 27.93 -23.12
CA GLY A 125 0.11 26.47 -23.15
C GLY A 125 1.41 25.91 -22.56
N GLN A 126 2.35 26.77 -22.12
CA GLN A 126 3.58 26.31 -21.48
C GLN A 126 3.27 25.68 -20.12
N ILE A 127 3.63 24.41 -19.95
CA ILE A 127 3.56 23.74 -18.64
C ILE A 127 4.77 24.14 -17.83
N VAL A 128 4.56 24.71 -16.65
CA VAL A 128 5.60 25.07 -15.68
C VAL A 128 5.46 24.18 -14.46
N ILE A 129 6.47 23.36 -14.20
CA ILE A 129 6.49 22.49 -13.01
C ILE A 129 6.86 23.34 -11.79
N LEU A 130 6.10 23.23 -10.71
CA LEU A 130 6.27 24.05 -9.51
C LEU A 130 7.12 23.34 -8.46
N ARG A 131 6.93 22.04 -8.28
CA ARG A 131 7.74 21.19 -7.40
C ARG A 131 7.98 19.86 -8.09
N ALA A 132 9.01 19.13 -7.68
CA ALA A 132 9.28 17.79 -8.18
C ALA A 132 9.80 16.88 -7.05
N ASP A 133 9.38 17.17 -5.81
CA ASP A 133 9.75 16.35 -4.67
C ASP A 133 9.19 14.94 -4.85
N LEU A 134 10.06 13.94 -4.69
CA LEU A 134 9.73 12.54 -4.81
C LEU A 134 9.43 11.91 -3.44
N GLU A 135 9.85 12.55 -2.35
CA GLU A 135 9.65 12.16 -0.95
C GLU A 135 8.24 12.54 -0.46
N ASP A 136 7.85 13.80 -0.67
CA ASP A 136 6.49 14.28 -0.42
C ASP A 136 5.75 14.53 -1.74
N ARG A 137 4.77 13.65 -2.02
CA ARG A 137 3.91 13.73 -3.21
C ARG A 137 2.46 14.11 -2.87
N SER A 138 2.21 14.67 -1.69
CA SER A 138 0.86 15.02 -1.23
C SER A 138 0.16 16.11 -2.06
N ASP A 139 0.93 16.91 -2.79
CA ASP A 139 0.46 17.96 -3.70
C ASP A 139 0.36 17.51 -5.16
N TRP A 140 0.72 16.25 -5.46
CA TRP A 140 0.63 15.71 -6.81
C TRP A 140 -0.82 15.41 -7.19
N SER A 141 -1.17 15.79 -8.41
CA SER A 141 -2.43 15.40 -9.00
C SER A 141 -2.38 13.96 -9.51
N VAL A 142 -3.49 13.25 -9.35
CA VAL A 142 -3.65 11.89 -9.87
C VAL A 142 -4.85 11.88 -10.81
N SER A 143 -4.65 11.39 -12.03
CA SER A 143 -5.74 11.20 -12.99
C SER A 143 -5.76 9.77 -13.49
N SER A 144 -6.93 9.14 -13.52
CA SER A 144 -7.15 7.84 -14.15
C SER A 144 -7.44 8.00 -15.64
N PHE A 145 -6.93 7.08 -16.44
CA PHE A 145 -7.36 6.97 -17.83
C PHE A 145 -8.65 6.15 -17.92
N SER A 146 -9.69 6.74 -18.49
CA SER A 146 -11.00 6.11 -18.71
C SER A 146 -11.16 5.50 -20.10
N PHE A 147 -10.17 5.68 -20.99
CA PHE A 147 -10.23 5.19 -22.36
C PHE A 147 -9.81 3.73 -22.47
N GLN A 148 -10.25 3.08 -23.54
CA GLN A 148 -9.91 1.71 -23.90
C GLN A 148 -8.38 1.57 -23.90
N ILE A 149 -7.86 0.84 -22.93
CA ILE A 149 -6.42 0.61 -22.75
C ILE A 149 -5.92 -0.11 -24.01
N ASP A 150 -4.83 0.37 -24.60
CA ASP A 150 -4.23 -0.28 -25.76
C ASP A 150 -3.87 -1.73 -25.44
N GLU A 151 -4.30 -2.65 -26.30
CA GLU A 151 -4.15 -4.08 -26.05
C GLU A 151 -2.68 -4.53 -26.00
N ASN A 152 -1.75 -3.80 -26.64
CA ASN A 152 -0.32 -4.11 -26.49
C ASN A 152 0.20 -3.74 -25.11
N LEU A 153 -0.29 -2.66 -24.52
CA LEU A 153 0.04 -2.28 -23.15
C LEU A 153 -0.52 -3.29 -22.15
N SER A 154 -1.78 -3.71 -22.33
CA SER A 154 -2.40 -4.79 -21.54
C SER A 154 -1.59 -6.09 -21.66
N ARG A 155 -1.20 -6.49 -22.87
CA ARG A 155 -0.38 -7.68 -23.10
C ARG A 155 0.99 -7.60 -22.42
N MET A 156 1.65 -6.44 -22.45
CA MET A 156 2.91 -6.22 -21.76
C MET A 156 2.74 -6.38 -20.24
N ALA A 157 1.73 -5.72 -19.66
CA ALA A 157 1.46 -5.77 -18.23
C ALA A 157 1.14 -7.19 -17.75
N ARG A 158 0.29 -7.94 -18.48
CA ARG A 158 0.06 -9.37 -18.24
C ARG A 158 1.33 -10.21 -18.35
N GLY A 159 2.17 -9.93 -19.35
CA GLY A 159 3.44 -10.62 -19.56
C GLY A 159 4.38 -10.46 -18.37
N ILE A 160 4.50 -9.23 -17.85
CA ILE A 160 5.30 -8.92 -16.65
C ILE A 160 4.74 -9.66 -15.43
N SER A 161 3.43 -9.59 -15.20
CA SER A 161 2.76 -10.29 -14.10
C SER A 161 3.02 -11.80 -14.13
N ARG A 162 2.83 -12.44 -15.29
CA ARG A 162 3.07 -13.89 -15.47
C ARG A 162 4.53 -14.27 -15.30
N ALA A 163 5.46 -13.48 -15.86
CA ALA A 163 6.89 -13.75 -15.75
C ALA A 163 7.40 -13.72 -14.31
N LEU A 164 6.75 -12.94 -13.43
CA LEU A 164 7.14 -12.78 -12.03
C LEU A 164 6.29 -13.61 -11.05
N GLY A 165 5.23 -14.26 -11.51
CA GLY A 165 4.27 -14.94 -10.62
C GLY A 165 3.50 -13.96 -9.70
N LEU A 166 3.38 -12.70 -10.11
CA LEU A 166 2.70 -11.65 -9.36
C LEU A 166 1.36 -11.32 -10.00
N GLU A 167 0.28 -11.91 -9.49
CA GLU A 167 -1.09 -11.63 -9.96
C GLU A 167 -1.53 -10.21 -9.62
N ASN A 168 -0.98 -9.63 -8.56
CA ASN A 168 -1.23 -8.25 -8.15
C ASN A 168 0.11 -7.51 -8.16
N VAL A 169 0.26 -6.53 -9.05
CA VAL A 169 1.49 -5.73 -9.18
C VAL A 169 1.18 -4.36 -9.76
N GLY A 170 1.79 -3.33 -9.19
CA GLY A 170 1.82 -1.98 -9.74
C GLY A 170 3.09 -1.84 -10.56
N ILE A 171 2.93 -1.61 -11.86
CA ILE A 171 4.04 -1.44 -12.79
C ILE A 171 4.19 0.06 -13.01
N ASP A 172 5.28 0.62 -12.49
CA ASP A 172 5.59 2.03 -12.67
C ASP A 172 6.32 2.25 -13.97
N VAL A 173 5.76 3.14 -14.79
CA VAL A 173 6.28 3.43 -16.11
C VAL A 173 6.39 4.94 -16.32
N ILE A 174 7.38 5.33 -17.10
CA ILE A 174 7.46 6.68 -17.65
C ILE A 174 7.17 6.58 -19.15
N SER A 175 6.28 7.44 -19.63
CA SER A 175 5.99 7.56 -21.06
C SER A 175 5.68 9.02 -21.42
N PRO A 176 6.21 9.55 -22.53
CA PRO A 176 5.79 10.85 -23.05
C PRO A 176 4.33 10.86 -23.49
N ASP A 177 3.81 9.70 -23.89
CA ASP A 177 2.42 9.50 -24.26
C ASP A 177 2.04 8.03 -24.06
N ILE A 178 1.30 7.74 -22.99
CA ILE A 178 0.88 6.37 -22.65
C ILE A 178 -0.31 5.90 -23.51
N THR A 179 -0.94 6.80 -24.26
CA THR A 179 -2.09 6.46 -25.11
C THR A 179 -1.67 5.77 -26.42
N LEU A 180 -0.37 5.82 -26.74
CA LEU A 180 0.21 5.16 -27.88
C LEU A 180 0.84 3.83 -27.47
N PRO A 181 0.77 2.79 -28.33
CA PRO A 181 1.37 1.50 -28.04
C PRO A 181 2.90 1.63 -27.89
N PRO A 182 3.54 0.77 -27.06
CA PRO A 182 5.00 0.78 -26.86
C PRO A 182 5.84 0.64 -28.14
N SER A 183 5.23 0.12 -29.21
CA SER A 183 5.87 0.00 -30.54
C SER A 183 5.99 1.34 -31.28
N LEU A 184 5.11 2.30 -30.99
CA LEU A 184 5.10 3.63 -31.62
C LEU A 184 5.71 4.70 -30.72
N ARG A 185 5.63 4.53 -29.40
CA ARG A 185 6.19 5.46 -28.43
C ARG A 185 6.97 4.69 -27.37
N LYS A 186 8.20 5.15 -27.08
CA LYS A 186 9.01 4.57 -26.00
C LYS A 186 8.26 4.65 -24.67
N LEU A 187 8.30 3.54 -23.95
CA LEU A 187 7.83 3.40 -22.58
C LEU A 187 8.96 2.75 -21.78
N TRP A 188 9.23 3.28 -20.60
CA TRP A 188 10.24 2.76 -19.70
C TRP A 188 9.57 2.21 -18.45
N VAL A 189 9.76 0.92 -18.18
CA VAL A 189 9.39 0.33 -16.88
C VAL A 189 10.48 0.68 -15.89
N ILE A 190 10.12 1.33 -14.79
CA ILE A 190 11.05 1.89 -13.80
C ILE A 190 11.07 1.05 -12.54
N GLU A 191 9.91 0.58 -12.09
CA GLU A 191 9.76 -0.14 -10.82
C GLU A 191 8.56 -1.08 -10.86
N LEU A 192 8.64 -2.16 -10.08
CA LEU A 192 7.58 -3.15 -9.92
C LEU A 192 7.25 -3.31 -8.45
N ASN A 193 6.01 -3.00 -8.09
CA ASN A 193 5.55 -2.94 -6.73
C ASN A 193 4.58 -4.10 -6.44
N PRO A 194 4.97 -5.16 -5.71
CA PRO A 194 4.09 -6.31 -5.44
C PRO A 194 3.00 -6.00 -4.39
N ILE A 195 3.20 -4.97 -3.56
CA ILE A 195 2.22 -4.54 -2.56
C ILE A 195 1.57 -3.24 -3.06
N GLN A 196 0.29 -3.32 -3.40
CA GLN A 196 -0.48 -2.17 -3.84
C GLN A 196 -1.27 -1.60 -2.66
N LEU A 197 -0.95 -0.37 -2.26
CA LEU A 197 -1.86 0.42 -1.44
C LEU A 197 -2.98 0.93 -2.35
N LEU A 198 -4.17 0.34 -2.21
CA LEU A 198 -5.37 0.84 -2.88
C LEU A 198 -5.86 2.08 -2.13
N HIS A 199 -5.92 3.22 -2.82
CA HIS A 199 -6.42 4.43 -2.19
C HIS A 199 -7.96 4.43 -2.15
N PRO A 200 -8.59 4.88 -1.05
CA PRO A 200 -10.02 4.70 -0.79
C PRO A 200 -10.93 5.14 -1.94
N ALA A 201 -10.59 6.24 -2.61
CA ALA A 201 -11.38 6.78 -3.73
C ALA A 201 -11.57 5.84 -4.93
N TRP A 202 -10.78 4.76 -5.06
CA TRP A 202 -10.89 3.83 -6.17
C TRP A 202 -10.80 2.36 -5.73
N ALA A 203 -10.57 2.06 -4.44
CA ALA A 203 -10.44 0.71 -3.91
C ALA A 203 -11.66 -0.19 -4.20
N SER A 204 -12.88 0.34 -4.12
CA SER A 204 -14.12 -0.43 -4.38
C SER A 204 -14.16 -1.04 -5.78
N VAL A 205 -13.74 -0.29 -6.80
CA VAL A 205 -13.70 -0.76 -8.20
C VAL A 205 -12.78 -1.97 -8.36
N PHE A 206 -11.66 -2.01 -7.62
CA PHE A 206 -10.77 -3.18 -7.65
C PHE A 206 -11.33 -4.35 -6.88
N LEU A 207 -11.96 -4.10 -5.73
CA LEU A 207 -12.56 -5.16 -4.94
C LEU A 207 -13.68 -5.87 -5.71
N GLU A 208 -14.52 -5.11 -6.43
CA GLU A 208 -15.59 -5.66 -7.29
C GLU A 208 -15.05 -6.48 -8.47
N GLN A 209 -13.85 -6.16 -8.98
CA GLN A 209 -13.22 -6.92 -10.06
C GLN A 209 -12.47 -8.16 -9.56
N LEU A 210 -11.90 -8.08 -8.35
CA LEU A 210 -11.18 -9.18 -7.71
C LEU A 210 -12.12 -10.26 -7.18
N PHE A 211 -13.26 -9.85 -6.66
CA PHE A 211 -14.14 -10.73 -5.90
C PHE A 211 -15.57 -10.61 -6.42
N ALA A 212 -16.15 -11.76 -6.80
CA ALA A 212 -17.53 -11.83 -7.26
C ALA A 212 -18.54 -11.41 -6.17
N SER A 213 -18.16 -11.58 -4.91
CA SER A 213 -18.84 -11.06 -3.73
C SER A 213 -17.81 -10.61 -2.68
N TYR A 214 -18.18 -9.69 -1.79
CA TYR A 214 -17.29 -9.29 -0.69
C TYR A 214 -16.99 -10.43 0.31
N GLU A 215 -17.82 -11.48 0.34
CA GLU A 215 -17.61 -12.68 1.16
C GLU A 215 -16.42 -13.51 0.64
N ASP A 216 -16.21 -13.54 -0.68
CA ASP A 216 -15.06 -14.21 -1.32
C ASP A 216 -13.74 -13.43 -1.17
N ALA A 217 -13.79 -12.21 -0.60
CA ALA A 217 -12.66 -11.27 -0.56
C ALA A 217 -11.76 -11.41 0.65
N ARG A 218 -12.07 -12.33 1.57
CA ARG A 218 -11.46 -12.40 2.89
C ARG A 218 -11.08 -13.82 3.22
N ILE A 219 -9.97 -13.95 3.93
CA ILE A 219 -9.65 -15.17 4.66
C ILE A 219 -10.59 -15.17 5.88
N PRO A 220 -11.46 -16.17 6.06
CA PRO A 220 -12.22 -16.34 7.28
C PRO A 220 -11.27 -16.51 8.45
N ILE A 221 -11.42 -15.66 9.47
CA ILE A 221 -10.58 -15.59 10.66
C ILE A 221 -11.46 -15.81 11.89
N LYS A 222 -11.12 -16.86 12.64
CA LYS A 222 -11.59 -17.06 14.01
C LYS A 222 -10.47 -16.76 14.99
N VAL A 223 -10.79 -16.10 16.09
CA VAL A 223 -9.89 -15.90 17.22
C VAL A 223 -10.39 -16.71 18.40
N VAL A 224 -9.57 -17.64 18.88
CA VAL A 224 -9.84 -18.48 20.04
C VAL A 224 -8.91 -18.07 21.16
N VAL A 225 -9.51 -17.65 22.28
CA VAL A 225 -8.80 -17.22 23.49
C VAL A 225 -9.08 -18.24 24.59
N HIS A 226 -8.04 -18.85 25.14
CA HIS A 226 -8.17 -19.67 26.35
C HIS A 226 -8.05 -18.80 27.60
N SER A 227 -8.97 -18.98 28.56
CA SER A 227 -8.97 -18.22 29.82
C SER A 227 -7.79 -18.56 30.74
N GLU A 228 -7.22 -19.75 30.58
CA GLU A 228 -6.10 -20.28 31.37
C GLU A 228 -4.74 -20.04 30.69
N TYR A 229 -3.71 -19.88 31.51
CA TYR A 229 -2.33 -19.76 31.05
C TYR A 229 -1.80 -21.11 30.54
N GLY A 230 -1.22 -21.12 29.34
CA GLY A 230 -0.40 -22.25 28.87
C GLY A 230 -1.12 -23.47 28.34
N PHE A 231 -2.38 -23.33 27.88
CA PHE A 231 -3.18 -24.34 27.17
C PHE A 231 -3.16 -25.75 27.78
N GLY A 232 -4.22 -26.13 28.50
CA GLY A 232 -4.40 -27.53 28.89
C GLY A 232 -4.49 -28.45 27.66
N VAL A 233 -3.79 -29.59 27.70
CA VAL A 233 -3.73 -30.53 26.55
C VAL A 233 -5.11 -30.96 26.07
N SER A 234 -5.99 -31.33 27.00
CA SER A 234 -7.37 -31.74 26.69
C SER A 234 -8.21 -30.60 26.11
N ALA A 235 -8.01 -29.37 26.61
CA ALA A 235 -8.77 -28.21 26.14
C ALA A 235 -8.35 -27.80 24.72
N LEU A 236 -7.05 -27.89 24.42
CA LEU A 236 -6.55 -27.66 23.07
C LEU A 236 -7.03 -28.75 22.10
N GLN A 237 -6.94 -30.02 22.50
CA GLN A 237 -7.40 -31.12 21.67
C GLN A 237 -8.90 -31.00 21.33
N ALA A 238 -9.73 -30.67 22.32
CA ALA A 238 -11.15 -30.42 22.08
C ALA A 238 -11.37 -29.25 21.09
N SER A 239 -10.60 -28.16 21.23
CA SER A 239 -10.67 -27.02 20.31
C SER A 239 -10.27 -27.39 18.88
N LEU A 240 -9.25 -28.25 18.72
CA LEU A 240 -8.79 -28.76 17.42
C LEU A 240 -9.80 -29.71 16.77
N GLU A 241 -10.53 -30.50 17.57
CA GLU A 241 -11.59 -31.39 17.08
C GLU A 241 -12.87 -30.62 16.71
N GLU A 242 -13.19 -29.56 17.45
CA GLU A 242 -14.37 -28.73 17.24
C GLU A 242 -14.22 -27.78 16.04
N HIS A 243 -13.00 -27.33 15.74
CA HIS A 243 -12.75 -26.30 14.74
C HIS A 243 -11.83 -26.79 13.61
N SER A 244 -12.28 -26.66 12.37
CA SER A 244 -11.44 -26.88 11.19
C SER A 244 -10.92 -25.55 10.65
N ALA A 245 -9.59 -25.46 10.48
CA ALA A 245 -8.96 -24.41 9.68
C ALA A 245 -7.78 -24.96 8.88
N ASP A 246 -7.40 -24.24 7.83
CA ASP A 246 -6.18 -24.52 7.07
C ASP A 246 -4.95 -24.23 7.92
N VAL A 247 -4.99 -23.12 8.68
CA VAL A 247 -3.89 -22.71 9.56
C VAL A 247 -4.36 -22.37 10.96
N TRP A 248 -3.67 -22.95 11.94
CA TRP A 248 -3.67 -22.56 13.34
C TRP A 248 -2.49 -21.62 13.59
N ALA A 249 -2.79 -20.32 13.66
CA ALA A 249 -1.80 -19.27 13.87
C ALA A 249 -1.59 -19.04 15.37
N VAL A 250 -0.36 -19.26 15.84
CA VAL A 250 0.00 -19.12 17.25
C VAL A 250 1.14 -18.10 17.40
N PRO A 251 1.08 -17.17 18.36
CA PRO A 251 2.21 -16.31 18.65
C PRO A 251 3.47 -17.12 19.00
N LYS A 252 4.61 -16.80 18.39
CA LYS A 252 5.89 -17.51 18.57
C LYS A 252 6.32 -17.59 20.03
N ARG A 253 5.98 -16.60 20.86
CA ARG A 253 6.25 -16.59 22.30
C ARG A 253 5.52 -17.67 23.09
N LEU A 254 4.39 -18.16 22.57
CA LEU A 254 3.66 -19.26 23.19
C LEU A 254 4.24 -20.62 22.77
N GLU A 255 5.13 -20.70 21.78
CA GLU A 255 5.67 -21.97 21.25
C GLU A 255 6.19 -22.93 22.33
N ALA A 256 6.91 -22.42 23.33
CA ALA A 256 7.39 -23.25 24.44
C ALA A 256 6.25 -23.86 25.27
N ARG A 257 5.10 -23.19 25.36
CA ARG A 257 3.88 -23.68 26.01
C ARG A 257 3.20 -24.79 25.20
N PHE A 258 3.45 -24.85 23.87
CA PHE A 258 2.99 -25.91 22.97
C PHE A 258 3.98 -27.07 22.83
N ALA A 259 5.16 -27.03 23.46
CA ALA A 259 6.18 -28.07 23.31
C ALA A 259 5.71 -29.45 23.83
N ALA A 260 4.85 -29.47 24.86
CA ALA A 260 4.24 -30.70 25.39
C ALA A 260 3.15 -31.31 24.47
N LEU A 261 2.77 -30.57 23.42
CA LEU A 261 1.72 -30.90 22.46
C LEU A 261 2.28 -31.26 21.09
N HIS A 262 3.61 -31.36 20.97
CA HIS A 262 4.32 -31.59 19.72
C HIS A 262 3.75 -32.77 18.91
N ASP A 263 3.36 -33.87 19.57
CA ASP A 263 2.80 -35.05 18.91
C ASP A 263 1.38 -34.83 18.37
N LEU A 264 0.60 -33.95 18.99
CA LEU A 264 -0.76 -33.57 18.56
C LEU A 264 -0.73 -32.52 17.43
N VAL A 265 0.38 -31.79 17.33
CA VAL A 265 0.63 -30.63 16.46
C VAL A 265 1.48 -31.01 15.23
N GLN A 266 1.76 -32.30 15.01
CA GLN A 266 2.53 -32.80 13.85
C GLN A 266 1.83 -32.63 12.51
N ASP A 267 0.55 -32.22 12.52
CA ASP A 267 -0.15 -31.82 11.32
C ASP A 267 0.41 -30.46 10.84
N GLN A 268 0.77 -30.35 9.56
CA GLN A 268 1.49 -29.19 8.97
C GLN A 268 0.71 -27.86 8.97
N ARG A 269 -0.33 -27.75 9.81
CA ARG A 269 -1.30 -26.66 9.87
C ARG A 269 -1.00 -25.64 10.98
N PHE A 270 -0.03 -25.88 11.87
CA PHE A 270 0.36 -24.87 12.87
C PHE A 270 1.43 -23.92 12.34
N TYR A 271 1.19 -22.63 12.51
CA TYR A 271 2.13 -21.57 12.16
C TYR A 271 2.44 -20.69 13.36
N PHE A 272 3.70 -20.71 13.81
CA PHE A 272 4.17 -19.85 14.89
C PHE A 272 4.68 -18.51 14.36
N TYR A 273 3.88 -17.45 14.46
CA TYR A 273 4.18 -16.13 13.89
C TYR A 273 4.86 -15.19 14.89
N ARG A 274 5.70 -14.26 14.41
CA ARG A 274 6.15 -13.12 15.24
C ARG A 274 5.22 -11.93 15.09
N HIS A 275 4.69 -11.70 13.89
CA HIS A 275 3.64 -10.74 13.60
C HIS A 275 2.47 -11.45 12.89
N PRO A 276 1.20 -11.21 13.30
CA PRO A 276 0.02 -11.85 12.69
C PRO A 276 -0.10 -11.71 11.16
N ARG A 277 0.52 -10.67 10.57
CA ARG A 277 0.52 -10.41 9.13
C ARG A 277 1.30 -11.46 8.35
N GLU A 278 2.25 -12.15 8.97
CA GLU A 278 3.03 -13.23 8.33
C GLU A 278 2.12 -14.32 7.77
N VAL A 279 1.08 -14.69 8.52
CA VAL A 279 0.11 -15.71 8.11
C VAL A 279 -0.79 -15.19 6.99
N LEU A 280 -1.23 -13.93 7.10
CA LEU A 280 -2.13 -13.29 6.13
C LEU A 280 -1.48 -13.07 4.75
N LEU A 281 -0.14 -13.10 4.66
CA LEU A 281 0.59 -12.96 3.40
C LEU A 281 0.72 -14.28 2.64
N ASN A 282 0.42 -15.42 3.27
CA ASN A 282 0.48 -16.72 2.60
C ASN A 282 -0.78 -16.95 1.76
N ARG A 283 -0.60 -17.03 0.43
CA ARG A 283 -1.69 -17.17 -0.55
C ARG A 283 -2.40 -18.52 -0.52
N ASP A 284 -1.79 -19.54 0.09
CA ASP A 284 -2.39 -20.87 0.20
C ASP A 284 -3.36 -20.99 1.39
N VAL A 285 -3.38 -19.98 2.28
CA VAL A 285 -4.22 -19.97 3.47
C VAL A 285 -5.62 -19.49 3.11
N ARG A 286 -6.63 -20.37 3.25
CA ARG A 286 -8.04 -20.04 2.96
C ARG A 286 -8.88 -19.90 4.22
N SER A 287 -8.35 -20.20 5.40
CA SER A 287 -8.97 -20.01 6.71
C SER A 287 -7.93 -20.00 7.82
N ILE A 288 -8.12 -19.15 8.83
CA ILE A 288 -7.19 -19.00 9.96
C ILE A 288 -7.94 -19.11 11.28
N ILE A 289 -7.39 -19.91 12.21
CA ILE A 289 -7.69 -19.78 13.63
C ILE A 289 -6.48 -19.18 14.33
N PHE A 290 -6.62 -17.96 14.84
CA PHE A 290 -5.66 -17.41 15.79
C PHE A 290 -5.93 -17.99 17.17
N LEU A 291 -4.94 -18.67 17.72
CA LEU A 291 -5.03 -19.30 19.02
C LEU A 291 -4.10 -18.59 20.01
N MET A 292 -4.67 -18.11 21.10
CA MET A 292 -3.95 -17.42 22.18
C MET A 292 -4.54 -17.71 23.54
N ASP A 293 -3.80 -17.36 24.59
CA ASP A 293 -4.30 -17.36 25.96
C ASP A 293 -4.64 -15.93 26.41
N TRP A 294 -5.26 -15.82 27.58
CA TRP A 294 -5.68 -14.53 28.15
C TRP A 294 -4.52 -13.55 28.33
N GLU A 295 -3.36 -14.03 28.77
CA GLU A 295 -2.20 -13.17 29.01
C GLU A 295 -1.68 -12.55 27.72
N GLU A 296 -1.64 -13.34 26.65
CA GLU A 296 -1.28 -12.87 25.31
C GLU A 296 -2.21 -11.75 24.85
N LEU A 297 -3.53 -11.95 24.99
CA LEU A 297 -4.55 -10.97 24.62
C LEU A 297 -4.41 -9.68 25.44
N GLU A 298 -4.19 -9.80 26.75
CA GLU A 298 -4.06 -8.65 27.65
C GLU A 298 -2.83 -7.79 27.32
N GLN A 299 -1.70 -8.44 26.99
CA GLN A 299 -0.45 -7.74 26.73
C GLN A 299 -0.38 -7.13 25.32
N ASN A 300 -1.07 -7.71 24.34
CA ASN A 300 -0.84 -7.40 22.92
C ASN A 300 -2.10 -7.08 22.14
N GLY A 301 -3.27 -7.26 22.74
CA GLY A 301 -4.55 -7.11 22.07
C GLY A 301 -4.81 -8.21 21.05
N LEU A 302 -5.83 -7.97 20.23
CA LEU A 302 -6.23 -8.88 19.16
C LEU A 302 -5.19 -8.93 18.04
N PRO A 303 -5.02 -10.08 17.38
CA PRO A 303 -3.98 -10.26 16.36
C PRO A 303 -4.33 -9.53 15.06
N VAL A 304 -5.61 -9.22 14.84
CA VAL A 304 -6.15 -8.63 13.62
C VAL A 304 -7.22 -7.60 13.97
N LEU A 305 -7.45 -6.65 13.05
CA LEU A 305 -8.48 -5.62 13.19
C LEU A 305 -9.88 -6.14 12.86
N HIS A 306 -9.98 -7.22 12.09
CA HIS A 306 -11.24 -7.84 11.68
C HIS A 306 -11.11 -9.36 11.80
N MET A 307 -12.15 -9.99 12.31
CA MET A 307 -12.31 -11.42 12.50
C MET A 307 -13.80 -11.74 12.41
N ASP A 308 -14.14 -12.90 11.87
CA ASP A 308 -15.52 -13.37 11.70
C ASP A 308 -16.07 -13.96 13.00
N GLN A 309 -15.18 -14.53 13.83
CA GLN A 309 -15.56 -15.12 15.11
C GLN A 309 -14.55 -14.82 16.21
N LEU A 310 -15.06 -14.51 17.40
CA LEU A 310 -14.27 -14.44 18.64
C LEU A 310 -14.85 -15.41 19.67
N GLN A 311 -14.03 -16.34 20.14
CA GLN A 311 -14.43 -17.38 21.09
C GLN A 311 -13.54 -17.36 22.33
N LEU A 312 -14.15 -17.49 23.50
CA LEU A 312 -13.45 -17.66 24.77
C LEU A 312 -13.67 -19.09 25.26
N ILE A 313 -12.60 -19.84 25.50
CA ILE A 313 -12.66 -21.19 26.07
C ILE A 313 -12.26 -21.14 27.53
N GLY A 314 -13.15 -21.64 28.39
CA GLY A 314 -13.01 -21.63 29.84
C GLY A 314 -13.73 -20.47 30.52
N SER A 315 -13.55 -20.34 31.83
CA SER A 315 -14.23 -19.32 32.64
C SER A 315 -13.30 -18.21 33.08
N LEU A 316 -13.76 -16.96 32.98
CA LEU A 316 -13.13 -15.78 33.58
C LEU A 316 -13.88 -15.38 34.86
N SER A 317 -13.18 -14.71 35.77
CA SER A 317 -13.77 -14.18 37.00
C SER A 317 -13.12 -12.85 37.39
N GLY A 318 -13.84 -12.07 38.20
CA GLY A 318 -13.39 -10.77 38.69
C GLY A 318 -13.03 -9.80 37.55
N THR A 319 -11.89 -9.12 37.68
CA THR A 319 -11.43 -8.09 36.73
C THR A 319 -11.31 -8.59 35.29
N ARG A 320 -10.96 -9.87 35.09
CA ARG A 320 -10.85 -10.43 33.73
C ARG A 320 -12.20 -10.53 33.01
N LEU A 321 -13.26 -10.84 33.76
CA LEU A 321 -14.61 -10.87 33.21
C LEU A 321 -15.05 -9.46 32.79
N GLU A 322 -14.80 -8.45 33.63
CA GLU A 322 -15.10 -7.05 33.30
C GLU A 322 -14.32 -6.55 32.07
N GLN A 323 -13.04 -6.93 31.96
CA GLN A 323 -12.20 -6.62 30.80
C GLN A 323 -12.75 -7.28 29.52
N TRP A 324 -13.18 -8.53 29.60
CA TRP A 324 -13.78 -9.26 28.47
C TRP A 324 -15.07 -8.61 27.99
N GLU A 325 -16.00 -8.29 28.91
CA GLU A 325 -17.25 -7.61 28.58
C GLU A 325 -17.02 -6.23 27.94
N SER A 326 -16.02 -5.49 28.45
CA SER A 326 -15.60 -4.21 27.89
C SER A 326 -15.04 -4.34 26.47
N LEU A 327 -14.24 -5.38 26.20
CA LEU A 327 -13.74 -5.68 24.86
C LEU A 327 -14.88 -5.98 23.89
N LEU A 328 -15.81 -6.88 24.26
CA LEU A 328 -16.97 -7.21 23.43
C LEU A 328 -17.81 -5.97 23.09
N LYS A 329 -18.03 -5.09 24.07
CA LYS A 329 -18.76 -3.84 23.86
C LYS A 329 -18.05 -2.90 22.88
N ARG A 330 -16.71 -2.82 22.91
CA ARG A 330 -15.93 -2.00 21.96
C ARG A 330 -15.98 -2.56 20.54
N LEU A 331 -16.14 -3.87 20.39
CA LEU A 331 -16.32 -4.56 19.11
C LEU A 331 -17.75 -4.49 18.60
N GLY A 332 -18.69 -3.85 19.32
CA GLY A 332 -20.09 -3.74 18.93
C GLY A 332 -20.90 -5.02 19.15
N LEU A 333 -20.39 -5.98 19.92
CA LEU A 333 -21.07 -7.23 20.24
C LEU A 333 -21.96 -7.02 21.49
N HIS A 334 -23.29 -7.07 21.29
CA HIS A 334 -24.27 -6.73 22.33
C HIS A 334 -25.07 -7.92 22.89
N GLN A 335 -25.00 -9.11 22.29
CA GLN A 335 -25.61 -10.34 22.82
C GLN A 335 -24.61 -11.50 22.71
N PRO A 336 -23.87 -11.82 23.78
CA PRO A 336 -23.03 -12.99 23.79
C PRO A 336 -23.91 -14.21 24.11
N ASP A 337 -24.09 -15.12 23.16
CA ASP A 337 -24.03 -16.52 23.57
C ASP A 337 -22.64 -16.66 24.18
N GLN A 338 -22.59 -16.93 25.48
CA GLN A 338 -21.63 -16.39 26.44
C GLN A 338 -20.12 -16.67 26.15
N TYR A 339 -19.80 -17.39 25.07
CA TYR A 339 -18.46 -17.83 24.71
C TYR A 339 -18.16 -17.85 23.20
N CYS A 340 -19.08 -17.53 22.29
CA CYS A 340 -18.82 -17.47 20.84
C CYS A 340 -19.63 -16.35 20.19
N CYS A 341 -18.96 -15.42 19.53
CA CYS A 341 -19.62 -14.31 18.86
C CYS A 341 -19.30 -14.35 17.36
N ASP A 342 -20.32 -14.51 16.53
CA ASP A 342 -20.23 -14.16 15.11
C ASP A 342 -20.17 -12.63 14.98
N LEU A 343 -19.21 -12.13 14.23
CA LEU A 343 -18.98 -10.72 13.95
C LEU A 343 -19.45 -10.40 12.53
N PRO A 344 -20.09 -9.23 12.31
CA PRO A 344 -20.65 -8.84 11.01
C PRO A 344 -19.61 -8.46 9.96
#